data_AF-A0A1I3RZK7-F1
#
_entry.id   AF-A0A1I3RZK7-F1
#
_cell.length_a   1.000
_cell.length_b   1.000
_cell.length_c   1.000
_cell.angle_alpha   90.00
_cell.angle_beta   90.00
_cell.angle_gamma   90.00
#
_symmetry.space_group_name_H-M   'P 1'
#
loop_
_entity.id
_entity.type
_entity.pdbx_description
1 polymer ?
#
loop_
_entity_poly.entity_id
_entity_poly.type
_entity_poly.pdbx_seq_one_letter_code
_entity_poly.pdbx_strand_id
1 'polypeptide(L)'
;MTATGLRERKKEATRQALRHAAITLYREHGPQSVTVEDICAKAGVSPRTFFNYFECKDDAVLSLDLSIATLGRRIIERPAEENPLTALRAVFAARFAEMTGSETFRERTLLLREYPELMNRLAHTNKTIEETVVRAIADRTGLPADDVYVRTTAAAAFAANRTAIASWQPGEGPDLVTLLHQAMDVLERGLTPPPPG
;
A
#
# COMPACT_ATOMS: atom_id res chain seq x y z
N MET A 1 30.32 -6.91 -7.42
CA MET A 1 28.84 -7.05 -7.49
C MET A 1 28.51 -8.53 -7.64
N THR A 2 27.85 -9.16 -6.67
CA THR A 2 27.59 -10.61 -6.68
C THR A 2 26.44 -10.96 -7.65
N ALA A 3 26.47 -12.16 -8.24
CA ALA A 3 25.44 -12.63 -9.17
C ALA A 3 24.01 -12.60 -8.58
N THR A 4 23.89 -12.77 -7.26
CA THR A 4 22.64 -12.64 -6.49
C THR A 4 22.05 -11.23 -6.61
N GLY A 5 22.87 -10.19 -6.54
CA GLY A 5 22.42 -8.80 -6.68
C GLY A 5 21.89 -8.46 -8.08
N LEU A 6 22.46 -9.07 -9.12
CA LEU A 6 21.99 -8.87 -10.50
C LEU A 6 20.64 -9.56 -10.73
N ARG A 7 20.44 -10.75 -10.15
CA ARG A 7 19.18 -11.50 -10.24
C ARG A 7 18.04 -10.75 -9.55
N GLU A 8 18.25 -10.25 -8.33
CA GLU A 8 17.23 -9.48 -7.61
C GLU A 8 16.89 -8.17 -8.31
N ARG A 9 17.88 -7.47 -8.89
CA ARG A 9 17.63 -6.27 -9.71
C ARG A 9 16.82 -6.57 -10.95
N LYS A 10 17.13 -7.65 -11.68
CA LYS A 10 16.34 -8.07 -12.85
C LYS A 10 14.91 -8.44 -12.45
N LYS A 11 14.76 -9.15 -11.33
CA LYS A 11 13.45 -9.52 -10.78
C LYS A 11 12.60 -8.28 -10.46
N GLU A 12 13.19 -7.28 -9.82
CA GLU A 12 12.47 -6.04 -9.51
C GLU A 12 12.16 -5.22 -10.76
N ALA A 13 13.10 -5.11 -11.71
CA ALA A 13 12.84 -4.42 -12.98
C ALA A 13 11.70 -5.06 -13.77
N THR A 14 11.62 -6.39 -13.84
CA THR A 14 10.50 -7.09 -14.47
C THR A 14 9.19 -6.83 -13.75
N ARG A 15 9.20 -6.83 -12.42
CA ARG A 15 8.02 -6.51 -11.61
C ARG A 15 7.52 -5.09 -11.89
N GLN A 16 8.42 -4.11 -11.95
CA GLN A 16 8.09 -2.72 -12.25
C GLN A 16 7.53 -2.55 -13.67
N ALA A 17 8.12 -3.21 -14.67
CA ALA A 17 7.63 -3.18 -16.05
C ALA A 17 6.20 -3.71 -16.15
N LEU A 18 5.91 -4.84 -15.50
CA LEU A 18 4.57 -5.42 -15.43
C LEU A 18 3.55 -4.49 -14.75
N ARG A 19 3.92 -3.87 -13.61
CA ARG A 19 3.06 -2.90 -12.91
C ARG A 19 2.73 -1.70 -13.78
N HIS A 20 3.75 -1.11 -14.41
CA HIS A 20 3.57 0.05 -15.27
C HIS A 20 2.65 -0.30 -16.45
N ALA A 21 2.91 -1.42 -17.14
CA ALA A 21 2.06 -1.90 -18.22
C ALA A 21 0.60 -2.11 -17.79
N ALA A 22 0.37 -2.72 -16.64
CA ALA A 22 -0.97 -2.96 -16.11
C ALA A 22 -1.71 -1.65 -15.80
N ILE A 23 -1.06 -0.72 -15.09
CA ILE A 23 -1.64 0.59 -14.75
C ILE A 23 -1.99 1.37 -16.01
N THR A 24 -1.06 1.44 -16.98
CA THR A 24 -1.30 2.15 -18.24
C THR A 24 -2.50 1.55 -18.99
N LEU A 25 -2.56 0.23 -19.18
CA LEU A 25 -3.68 -0.40 -19.88
C LEU A 25 -5.01 -0.20 -19.16
N TYR A 26 -5.01 -0.22 -17.82
CA TYR A 26 -6.22 0.04 -17.03
C TYR A 26 -6.70 1.48 -17.19
N ARG A 27 -5.79 2.46 -17.27
CA ARG A 27 -6.16 3.86 -17.55
C ARG A 27 -6.69 4.03 -18.97
N GLU A 28 -6.14 3.31 -19.94
CA GLU A 28 -6.50 3.41 -21.37
C GLU A 28 -7.83 2.70 -21.70
N HIS A 29 -8.11 1.55 -21.08
CA HIS A 29 -9.17 0.64 -21.53
C HIS A 29 -10.14 0.19 -20.43
N GLY A 30 -9.87 0.56 -19.17
CA GLY A 30 -10.62 0.11 -18.00
C GLY A 30 -10.29 -1.34 -17.60
N PRO A 31 -10.52 -1.73 -16.33
CA PRO A 31 -10.11 -3.02 -15.78
C PRO A 31 -10.78 -4.20 -16.49
N GLN A 32 -12.04 -4.06 -16.95
CA GLN A 32 -12.78 -5.17 -17.56
C GLN A 32 -12.25 -5.56 -18.94
N SER A 33 -11.70 -4.61 -19.69
CA SER A 33 -11.26 -4.81 -21.08
C SER A 33 -9.83 -5.34 -21.20
N VAL A 34 -9.05 -5.33 -20.12
CA VAL A 34 -7.62 -5.69 -20.12
C VAL A 34 -7.43 -7.15 -19.72
N THR A 35 -6.58 -7.89 -20.46
CA THR A 35 -6.20 -9.26 -20.15
C THR A 35 -4.77 -9.37 -19.61
N VAL A 36 -4.40 -10.54 -19.06
CA VAL A 36 -3.00 -10.80 -18.64
C VAL A 36 -2.09 -10.81 -19.87
N GLU A 37 -2.59 -11.31 -21.00
CA GLU A 37 -1.90 -11.37 -22.28
C GLU A 37 -1.55 -9.98 -22.80
N ASP A 38 -2.47 -9.00 -22.70
CA ASP A 38 -2.22 -7.62 -23.09
C ASP A 38 -1.10 -6.99 -22.25
N ILE A 39 -1.14 -7.21 -20.93
CA ILE A 39 -0.11 -6.73 -20.01
C ILE A 39 1.25 -7.36 -20.35
N CYS A 40 1.27 -8.67 -20.61
CA CYS A 40 2.46 -9.40 -20.99
C CYS A 40 3.06 -8.88 -22.31
N ALA A 41 2.21 -8.65 -23.31
CA ALA A 41 2.60 -8.09 -24.60
C ALA A 41 3.22 -6.70 -24.43
N LYS A 42 2.58 -5.82 -23.65
CA LYS A 42 3.09 -4.46 -23.38
C LYS A 42 4.39 -4.46 -22.58
N ALA A 43 4.55 -5.38 -21.64
CA ALA A 43 5.75 -5.50 -20.81
C ALA A 43 6.89 -6.32 -21.47
N GLY A 44 6.64 -6.97 -22.62
CA GLY A 44 7.63 -7.80 -23.30
C GLY A 44 7.99 -9.09 -22.55
N VAL A 45 7.05 -9.71 -21.86
CA VAL A 45 7.26 -10.94 -21.09
C VAL A 45 6.23 -12.02 -21.41
N SER A 46 6.48 -13.26 -21.01
CA SER A 46 5.51 -14.36 -21.18
C SER A 46 4.44 -14.38 -20.07
N PRO A 47 3.26 -14.97 -20.30
CA PRO A 47 2.27 -15.22 -19.23
C PRO A 47 2.84 -16.02 -18.05
N ARG A 48 3.68 -17.02 -18.33
CA ARG A 48 4.41 -17.75 -17.27
C ARG A 48 5.27 -16.81 -16.44
N THR A 49 5.92 -15.84 -17.06
CA THR A 49 6.70 -14.82 -16.36
C THR A 49 5.78 -14.00 -15.48
N PHE A 50 4.64 -13.50 -15.99
CA PHE A 50 3.65 -12.74 -15.22
C PHE A 50 3.23 -13.48 -13.94
N PHE A 51 2.81 -14.75 -14.08
CA PHE A 51 2.32 -15.54 -12.94
C PHE A 51 3.41 -15.89 -11.92
N ASN A 52 4.70 -15.71 -12.24
CA ASN A 52 5.77 -15.79 -11.23
C ASN A 52 5.81 -14.56 -10.29
N TYR A 53 5.10 -13.47 -10.64
CA TYR A 53 5.07 -12.22 -9.89
C TYR A 53 3.70 -11.89 -9.31
N PHE A 54 2.61 -12.18 -10.03
CA PHE A 54 1.25 -11.78 -9.67
C PHE A 54 0.27 -12.92 -9.92
N GLU A 55 -0.72 -13.09 -9.03
CA GLU A 55 -1.74 -14.13 -9.20
C GLU A 55 -2.77 -13.74 -10.25
N CYS A 56 -3.09 -12.44 -10.36
CA CYS A 56 -3.98 -11.91 -11.39
C CYS A 56 -3.57 -10.49 -11.85
N LYS A 57 -4.25 -10.00 -12.89
CA LYS A 57 -4.05 -8.65 -13.44
C LYS A 57 -4.27 -7.53 -12.41
N ASP A 58 -5.25 -7.66 -11.53
CA ASP A 58 -5.53 -6.63 -10.51
C ASP A 58 -4.40 -6.55 -9.49
N ASP A 59 -3.80 -7.68 -9.14
CA ASP A 59 -2.66 -7.69 -8.22
C ASP A 59 -1.46 -6.94 -8.83
N ALA A 60 -1.26 -6.99 -10.14
CA ALA A 60 -0.22 -6.21 -10.82
C ALA A 60 -0.46 -4.69 -10.72
N VAL A 61 -1.72 -4.24 -10.78
CA VAL A 61 -2.09 -2.82 -10.61
C VAL A 61 -1.97 -2.37 -9.15
N LEU A 62 -2.39 -3.23 -8.22
CA LEU A 62 -2.45 -2.92 -6.80
C LEU A 62 -1.09 -2.98 -6.12
N SER A 63 -0.16 -3.72 -6.71
CA SER A 63 1.17 -3.93 -6.15
C SER A 63 1.96 -2.63 -6.07
N LEU A 64 2.60 -2.40 -4.92
CA LEU A 64 3.44 -1.24 -4.66
C LEU A 64 4.91 -1.64 -4.60
N ASP A 65 5.80 -0.70 -4.96
CA ASP A 65 7.26 -0.81 -4.73
C ASP A 65 7.54 -0.74 -3.23
N LEU A 66 7.18 -1.80 -2.49
CA LEU A 66 7.56 -1.97 -1.10
C LEU A 66 7.70 -3.46 -0.80
N SER A 67 8.86 -3.86 -0.29
CA SER A 67 8.93 -5.15 0.37
C SER A 67 8.18 -5.05 1.70
N ILE A 68 7.29 -6.01 1.94
CA ILE A 68 6.57 -6.18 3.21
C ILE A 68 7.56 -6.12 4.39
N ALA A 69 8.74 -6.72 4.21
CA ALA A 69 9.85 -6.69 5.17
C ALA A 69 10.37 -5.29 5.52
N THR A 70 10.33 -4.33 4.58
CA THR A 70 10.77 -2.96 4.86
C THR A 70 9.79 -2.21 5.74
N LEU A 71 8.48 -2.46 5.59
CA LEU A 71 7.47 -1.79 6.40
C LEU A 71 7.58 -2.18 7.88
N GLY A 72 7.61 -3.49 8.18
CA GLY A 72 7.74 -3.98 9.55
C GLY A 72 9.01 -3.46 10.23
N ARG A 73 10.14 -3.53 9.52
CA ARG A 73 11.42 -2.99 10.01
C ARG A 73 11.35 -1.50 10.34
N ARG A 74 10.78 -0.67 9.46
CA ARG A 74 10.65 0.78 9.71
C ARG A 74 9.81 1.09 10.96
N ILE A 75 8.83 0.24 11.28
CA ILE A 75 8.02 0.36 12.51
C ILE A 75 8.85 -0.03 13.74
N ILE A 76 9.62 -1.11 13.65
CA ILE A 76 10.50 -1.57 14.74
C ILE A 76 11.60 -0.53 15.03
N GLU A 77 12.16 0.10 13.99
CA GLU A 77 13.24 1.11 14.11
C GLU A 77 12.78 2.46 14.68
N ARG A 78 11.46 2.69 14.87
CA ARG A 78 10.95 3.90 15.54
C ARG A 78 11.35 3.90 17.04
N PRO A 79 11.54 5.08 17.67
CA PRO A 79 11.83 5.20 19.10
C PRO A 79 10.87 4.36 19.96
N ALA A 80 11.37 3.65 20.97
CA ALA A 80 10.58 2.69 21.73
C ALA A 80 9.48 3.37 22.58
N GLU A 81 9.67 4.63 22.94
CA GLU A 81 8.76 5.44 23.75
C GLU A 81 7.52 5.89 22.97
N GLU A 82 7.55 5.79 21.63
CA GLU A 82 6.38 6.11 20.81
C GLU A 82 5.31 5.03 20.96
N ASN A 83 4.08 5.47 21.24
CA ASN A 83 2.94 4.56 21.15
C ASN A 83 2.82 4.00 19.71
N PRO A 84 2.23 2.79 19.55
CA PRO A 84 2.17 2.14 18.25
C PRO A 84 1.50 2.96 17.14
N LEU A 85 0.46 3.73 17.46
CA LEU A 85 -0.26 4.53 16.46
C LEU A 85 0.60 5.70 15.94
N THR A 86 1.38 6.34 16.81
CA THR A 86 2.37 7.36 16.42
C THR A 86 3.44 6.78 15.51
N ALA A 87 3.98 5.60 15.84
CA ALA A 87 4.97 4.92 14.99
C ALA A 87 4.39 4.60 13.59
N LEU A 88 3.15 4.09 13.53
CA LEU A 88 2.47 3.79 12.27
C LEU A 88 2.19 5.04 11.44
N ARG A 89 1.71 6.12 12.08
CA ARG A 89 1.50 7.42 11.43
C ARG A 89 2.77 7.89 10.73
N ALA A 90 3.90 7.90 11.45
CA ALA A 90 5.18 8.34 10.90
C ALA A 90 5.64 7.48 9.70
N VAL A 91 5.54 6.15 9.82
CA VAL A 91 5.96 5.23 8.75
C VAL A 91 5.07 5.35 7.52
N PHE A 92 3.75 5.45 7.69
CA PHE A 92 2.81 5.62 6.57
C PHE A 92 2.95 7.00 5.91
N ALA A 93 3.17 8.06 6.70
CA ALA A 93 3.38 9.41 6.17
C ALA A 93 4.67 9.49 5.34
N ALA A 94 5.79 8.96 5.86
CA ALA A 94 7.04 8.87 5.14
C ALA A 94 6.87 8.07 3.84
N ARG A 95 6.10 6.98 3.89
CA ARG A 95 5.78 6.18 2.70
C ARG A 95 5.02 6.98 1.65
N PHE A 96 3.98 7.72 2.04
CA PHE A 96 3.26 8.56 1.08
C PHE A 96 4.14 9.66 0.51
N ALA A 97 4.98 10.30 1.32
CA ALA A 97 5.93 11.30 0.84
C ALA A 97 6.94 10.74 -0.19
N GLU A 98 7.39 9.49 -0.03
CA GLU A 98 8.24 8.80 -1.02
C GLU A 98 7.51 8.52 -2.35
N MET A 99 6.18 8.46 -2.34
CA MET A 99 5.36 8.04 -3.49
C MET A 99 4.67 9.18 -4.22
N THR A 100 4.39 10.30 -3.56
CA THR A 100 3.59 11.39 -4.15
C THR A 100 4.23 12.02 -5.38
N GLY A 101 5.55 11.89 -5.56
CA GLY A 101 6.26 12.27 -6.79
C GLY A 101 6.19 11.26 -7.94
N SER A 102 5.60 10.08 -7.74
CA SER A 102 5.51 9.02 -8.75
C SER A 102 4.22 9.12 -9.55
N GLU A 103 4.35 9.30 -10.87
CA GLU A 103 3.22 9.25 -11.81
C GLU A 103 2.46 7.92 -11.73
N THR A 104 3.19 6.79 -11.67
CA THR A 104 2.60 5.46 -11.48
C THR A 104 1.72 5.37 -10.24
N PHE A 105 2.15 5.96 -9.12
CA PHE A 105 1.35 5.97 -7.89
C PHE A 105 0.10 6.85 -8.01
N ARG A 106 0.22 8.01 -8.66
CA ARG A 106 -0.90 8.89 -8.96
C ARG A 106 -1.94 8.16 -9.82
N GLU A 107 -1.54 7.58 -10.95
CA GLU A 107 -2.44 6.86 -11.86
C GLU A 107 -3.12 5.66 -11.20
N ARG A 108 -2.36 4.89 -10.40
CA ARG A 108 -2.94 3.81 -9.58
C ARG A 108 -4.01 4.32 -8.62
N THR A 109 -3.79 5.46 -7.96
CA THR A 109 -4.77 5.99 -7.00
C THR A 109 -6.01 6.52 -7.71
N LEU A 110 -5.86 7.12 -8.89
CA LEU A 110 -7.00 7.48 -9.74
C LEU A 110 -7.83 6.25 -10.12
N LEU A 111 -7.19 5.12 -10.49
CA LEU A 111 -7.89 3.86 -10.76
C LEU A 111 -8.66 3.35 -9.54
N LEU A 112 -8.07 3.38 -8.35
CA LEU A 112 -8.75 2.96 -7.12
C LEU A 112 -10.02 3.77 -6.82
N ARG A 113 -10.02 5.06 -7.18
CA ARG A 113 -11.18 5.94 -7.03
C ARG A 113 -12.26 5.66 -8.08
N GLU A 114 -11.84 5.40 -9.31
CA GLU A 114 -12.72 5.17 -10.45
C GLU A 114 -13.39 3.79 -10.42
N TYR A 115 -12.68 2.78 -9.88
CA TYR A 115 -13.08 1.37 -9.90
C TYR A 115 -13.12 0.79 -8.47
N PRO A 116 -14.27 0.87 -7.76
CA PRO A 116 -14.40 0.43 -6.37
C PRO A 116 -14.06 -1.05 -6.12
N GLU A 117 -14.17 -1.92 -7.12
CA GLU A 117 -13.78 -3.31 -7.07
C GLU A 117 -12.28 -3.50 -6.77
N LEU A 118 -11.44 -2.57 -7.24
CA LEU A 118 -10.00 -2.60 -6.97
C LEU A 118 -9.70 -2.27 -5.50
N MET A 119 -10.52 -1.43 -4.86
CA MET A 119 -10.42 -1.15 -3.43
C MET A 119 -10.77 -2.37 -2.57
N ASN A 120 -11.75 -3.16 -2.99
CA ASN A 120 -12.10 -4.42 -2.31
C ASN A 120 -10.96 -5.44 -2.42
N ARG A 121 -10.35 -5.56 -3.61
CA ARG A 121 -9.19 -6.42 -3.82
C ARG A 121 -7.98 -5.95 -2.99
N LEU A 122 -7.72 -4.64 -2.92
CA LEU A 122 -6.65 -4.08 -2.09
C LEU A 122 -6.82 -4.47 -0.61
N ALA A 123 -8.04 -4.42 -0.08
CA ALA A 123 -8.33 -4.83 1.28
C ALA A 123 -8.01 -6.34 1.51
N HIS A 124 -8.24 -7.18 0.51
CA HIS A 124 -7.94 -8.62 0.58
C HIS A 124 -6.44 -8.92 0.49
N THR A 125 -5.72 -8.28 -0.44
CA THR A 125 -4.29 -8.53 -0.70
C THR A 125 -3.39 -7.99 0.42
N ASN A 126 -3.87 -7.04 1.22
CA ASN A 126 -3.10 -6.45 2.32
C ASN A 126 -2.89 -7.36 3.55
N LYS A 127 -3.51 -8.55 3.61
CA LYS A 127 -3.44 -9.42 4.79
C LYS A 127 -2.00 -9.74 5.24
N THR A 128 -1.09 -10.05 4.31
CA THR A 128 0.32 -10.34 4.65
C THR A 128 1.07 -9.10 5.17
N ILE A 129 0.71 -7.92 4.66
CA ILE A 129 1.28 -6.64 5.11
C ILE A 129 0.76 -6.35 6.52
N GLU A 130 -0.54 -6.56 6.74
CA GLU A 130 -1.18 -6.40 8.04
C GLU A 130 -0.57 -7.32 9.09
N GLU A 131 -0.35 -8.60 8.78
CA GLU A 131 0.33 -9.54 9.68
C GLU A 131 1.75 -9.09 10.06
N THR A 132 2.46 -8.44 9.14
CA THR A 132 3.80 -7.89 9.42
C THR A 132 3.73 -6.69 10.35
N VAL A 133 2.73 -5.82 10.17
CA VAL A 133 2.48 -4.70 11.06
C VAL A 133 2.05 -5.18 12.45
N VAL A 134 1.18 -6.18 12.53
CA VAL A 134 0.76 -6.82 13.79
C VAL A 134 1.97 -7.33 14.57
N ARG A 135 2.89 -8.05 13.92
CA ARG A 135 4.13 -8.51 14.57
C ARG A 135 5.00 -7.35 15.05
N ALA A 136 5.15 -6.31 14.24
CA ALA A 136 5.93 -5.14 14.65
C ALA A 136 5.31 -4.40 15.86
N ILE A 137 3.98 -4.34 15.97
CA ILE A 137 3.31 -3.76 17.13
C ILE A 137 3.46 -4.69 18.36
N ALA A 138 3.32 -6.00 18.18
CA ALA A 138 3.54 -6.98 19.25
C ALA A 138 4.95 -6.83 19.85
N ASP A 139 5.98 -6.78 18.98
CA ASP A 139 7.37 -6.59 19.41
C ASP A 139 7.58 -5.28 20.18
N ARG A 140 6.93 -4.19 19.76
CA ARG A 140 7.04 -2.88 20.43
C ARG A 140 6.33 -2.82 21.78
N THR A 141 5.26 -3.59 21.95
CA THR A 141 4.39 -3.51 23.13
C THR A 141 4.67 -4.62 24.14
N GLY A 142 5.35 -5.69 23.72
CA GLY A 142 5.53 -6.91 24.50
C GLY A 142 4.25 -7.76 24.62
N LEU A 143 3.19 -7.40 23.89
CA LEU A 143 1.92 -8.12 23.90
C LEU A 143 1.91 -9.26 22.86
N PRO A 144 1.11 -10.32 23.06
CA PRO A 144 0.88 -11.34 22.05
C PRO A 144 0.34 -10.76 20.73
N ALA A 145 0.73 -11.34 19.60
CA ALA A 145 0.28 -10.88 18.28
C ALA A 145 -1.24 -11.05 18.05
N ASP A 146 -1.89 -11.96 18.78
CA ASP A 146 -3.33 -12.18 18.77
C ASP A 146 -4.10 -11.32 19.79
N ASP A 147 -3.39 -10.52 20.60
CA ASP A 147 -3.98 -9.60 21.55
C ASP A 147 -4.90 -8.59 20.85
N VAL A 148 -6.06 -8.34 21.46
CA VAL A 148 -7.10 -7.47 20.90
C VAL A 148 -6.58 -6.05 20.65
N TYR A 149 -5.72 -5.53 21.52
CA TYR A 149 -5.11 -4.22 21.34
C TYR A 149 -4.23 -4.20 20.10
N VAL A 150 -3.30 -5.16 19.97
CA VAL A 150 -2.36 -5.25 18.85
C VAL A 150 -3.11 -5.33 17.52
N ARG A 151 -4.07 -6.25 17.42
CA ARG A 151 -4.86 -6.45 16.19
C ARG A 151 -5.74 -5.24 15.86
N THR A 152 -6.39 -4.65 16.87
CA THR A 152 -7.26 -3.48 16.66
C THR A 152 -6.45 -2.26 16.23
N THR A 153 -5.29 -2.02 16.84
CA THR A 153 -4.42 -0.89 16.44
C THR A 153 -3.92 -1.03 15.01
N ALA A 154 -3.48 -2.23 14.60
CA ALA A 154 -3.07 -2.49 13.22
C ALA A 154 -4.24 -2.25 12.23
N ALA A 155 -5.39 -2.89 12.49
CA ALA A 155 -6.56 -2.79 11.62
C ALA A 155 -7.08 -1.35 11.48
N ALA A 156 -7.15 -0.61 12.60
CA ALA A 156 -7.57 0.79 12.60
C ALA A 156 -6.60 1.67 11.79
N ALA A 157 -5.28 1.48 11.97
CA ALA A 157 -4.27 2.21 11.20
C ALA A 157 -4.37 1.95 9.69
N PHE A 158 -4.62 0.70 9.26
CA PHE A 158 -4.87 0.39 7.86
C PHE A 158 -6.18 0.97 7.34
N ALA A 159 -7.22 1.00 8.16
CA ALA A 159 -8.47 1.66 7.80
C ALA A 159 -8.25 3.16 7.55
N ALA A 160 -7.52 3.85 8.43
CA ALA A 160 -7.14 5.25 8.25
C ALA A 160 -6.29 5.47 6.98
N ASN A 161 -5.31 4.60 6.73
CA ASN A 161 -4.51 4.63 5.51
C ASN A 161 -5.36 4.49 4.24
N ARG A 162 -6.29 3.53 4.22
CA ARG A 162 -7.21 3.30 3.11
C ARG A 162 -8.14 4.49 2.88
N THR A 163 -8.67 5.07 3.96
CA THR A 163 -9.50 6.28 3.89
C THR A 163 -8.73 7.44 3.25
N ALA A 164 -7.47 7.67 3.65
CA ALA A 164 -6.63 8.70 3.04
C ALA A 164 -6.46 8.50 1.53
N ILE A 165 -6.17 7.26 1.09
CA ILE A 165 -6.03 6.92 -0.33
C ILE A 165 -7.35 7.16 -1.09
N ALA A 166 -8.48 6.72 -0.53
CA ALA A 166 -9.79 6.86 -1.15
C ALA A 166 -10.26 8.33 -1.23
N SER A 167 -9.87 9.16 -0.26
CA SER A 167 -10.22 10.59 -0.22
C SER A 167 -9.28 11.47 -1.03
N TRP A 168 -8.13 10.96 -1.46
CA TRP A 168 -7.13 11.78 -2.15
C TRP A 168 -7.55 12.14 -3.58
N GLN A 169 -7.49 13.43 -3.90
CA GLN A 169 -7.80 13.98 -5.22
C GLN A 169 -6.57 14.72 -5.76
N PRO A 170 -5.77 14.10 -6.64
CA PRO A 170 -4.54 14.71 -7.13
C PRO A 170 -4.79 16.07 -7.83
N GLY A 171 -4.30 17.16 -7.25
CA GLY A 171 -4.45 18.52 -7.77
C GLY A 171 -5.59 19.33 -7.14
N GLU A 172 -6.37 18.72 -6.24
CA GLU A 172 -7.47 19.37 -5.53
C GLU A 172 -7.43 19.04 -4.04
N GLY A 173 -7.65 20.03 -3.17
CA GLY A 173 -7.70 19.81 -1.73
C GLY A 173 -6.38 19.38 -1.08
N PRO A 174 -6.43 18.73 0.08
CA PRO A 174 -5.23 18.33 0.83
C PRO A 174 -4.42 17.22 0.15
N ASP A 175 -3.11 17.21 0.40
CA ASP A 175 -2.26 16.10 -0.02
C ASP A 175 -2.50 14.81 0.78
N LEU A 176 -1.98 13.70 0.27
CA LEU A 176 -2.20 12.37 0.85
C LEU A 176 -1.64 12.22 2.28
N VAL A 177 -0.54 12.91 2.60
CA VAL A 177 0.04 12.89 3.95
C VAL A 177 -0.88 13.63 4.94
N THR A 178 -1.45 14.75 4.51
CA THR A 178 -2.42 15.52 5.30
C THR A 178 -3.68 14.71 5.55
N LEU A 179 -4.22 14.05 4.51
CA LEU A 179 -5.39 13.17 4.64
C LEU A 179 -5.12 11.99 5.59
N LEU A 180 -3.92 11.41 5.54
CA LEU A 180 -3.51 10.37 6.49
C LEU A 180 -3.49 10.88 7.93
N HIS A 181 -2.91 12.06 8.16
CA HIS A 181 -2.89 12.65 9.50
C HIS A 181 -4.30 12.90 10.01
N GLN A 182 -5.17 13.51 9.19
CA GLN A 182 -6.57 13.73 9.53
C GLN A 182 -7.30 12.43 9.89
N ALA A 183 -7.10 11.36 9.12
CA ALA A 183 -7.70 10.05 9.40
C ALA A 183 -7.17 9.43 10.69
N MET A 184 -5.86 9.55 10.95
CA MET A 184 -5.24 9.06 12.20
C MET A 184 -5.68 9.87 13.42
N ASP A 185 -5.92 11.18 13.28
CA ASP A 185 -6.41 12.03 14.37
C ASP A 185 -7.82 11.62 14.82
N VAL A 186 -8.66 11.11 13.92
CA VAL A 186 -9.98 10.54 14.27
C VAL A 186 -9.81 9.34 15.20
N LEU A 187 -8.80 8.49 14.95
CA LEU A 187 -8.48 7.35 15.82
C LEU A 187 -7.96 7.82 17.19
N GLU A 188 -7.05 8.79 17.22
CA GLU A 188 -6.48 9.32 18.46
C GLU A 188 -7.50 10.02 19.36
N ARG A 189 -8.52 10.66 18.76
CA ARG A 189 -9.66 11.22 19.51
C ARG A 189 -10.69 10.17 19.93
N GLY A 190 -10.44 8.89 19.70
CA GLY A 190 -11.34 7.81 20.08
C GLY A 190 -12.64 7.78 19.27
N LEU A 191 -12.60 8.16 17.99
CA LEU A 191 -13.76 8.21 17.08
C LEU A 191 -14.87 9.17 17.54
N THR A 192 -14.57 10.10 18.44
CA THR A 192 -15.52 11.11 18.89
C THR A 192 -15.72 12.17 17.78
N PRO A 193 -16.97 12.56 17.48
CA PRO A 193 -17.21 13.64 16.53
C PRO A 193 -16.63 14.95 17.07
N PRO A 194 -16.09 15.83 16.21
CA PRO A 194 -15.71 17.16 16.63
C PRO A 194 -16.94 17.88 17.22
N PRO A 195 -16.76 18.76 18.21
CA PRO A 195 -17.87 19.56 18.72
C PRO A 195 -18.53 20.35 17.58
N PRO A 196 -19.86 20.55 17.61
CA PRO A 196 -20.52 21.43 16.66
C PRO A 196 -19.89 22.83 16.75
N GLY A 197 -19.50 23.36 15.59
CA GLY A 197 -18.92 24.71 15.46
C GLY A 197 -19.95 25.82 15.64
#